data_AF-W4RNJ5-F1
#
_entry.id   AF-W4RNJ5-F1
#
_cell.length_a   1.000
_cell.length_b   1.000
_cell.length_c   1.000
_cell.angle_alpha   90.00
_cell.angle_beta   90.00
_cell.angle_gamma   90.00
#
_symmetry.space_group_name_H-M   'P 1'
#
loop_
_entity.id
_entity.type
_entity.pdbx_description
1 polymer ?
#
loop_
_entity_poly.entity_id
_entity_poly.type
_entity_poly.pdbx_seq_one_letter_code
_entity_poly.pdbx_strand_id
1 'polypeptide(L)'
;MNVSGTLYPFFEREHFTDILTPYTDLLKEIFGITSFEVVEGLLAISRNLRTMGFMEALVDTVDSPEGELSDEVLFNLGEYFNVERITGWPIDFIKELSLQQGECKDFYENDLQVMLKEPPLKYRPFICIGGKYYCFSIDNLIDNFYRTVLRAMRRKRESITTRINDIQKDLSESLPFKLFKSILLKSQMFQTVFYKAPVGANGKNEWCECDGVILFDDVMIIIEVKGGALSPVSPFSDEEAYKKSLNDLAKNPYEQSLRLFDEYKRSGKIDLFRKESKKRYEFITSIENITFVQACCVTLDDFNEIASQIEKTEFIKKSDLPVWCVSINDLRVYPELFDSPSLFLNYLYQRSHAAKNPYIKLNDELDHIGMYFAYNDYSTRIKEITNEEDIGEIYIASHREEIDAYMARKINSNLSDDEGESFFDLFFGPSSKPKQEMELMFEQLINLLDSTKDYLCIRVARYFLLLDSYSRDSLNEFLSSRSKKLLEFKHRKAILTPYMAFNYKKEDRINKLPVMMIFLLHASNKLFKDVVQRKRFLMERVIYEDEPTYCILVGINRNKELKKVITHVIEPDHFQMLSESAYQLLKDTREKIGNSRKFKEF
;
A
#
# COMPACT_ATOMS: atom_id res chain seq x y z
N MET A 1 -1.91 5.69 23.37
CA MET A 1 -0.65 4.96 23.16
C MET A 1 -0.02 5.64 21.96
N ASN A 2 0.96 6.52 22.15
CA ASN A 2 1.66 7.12 21.01
C ASN A 2 2.39 5.97 20.31
N VAL A 3 2.13 5.78 19.02
CA VAL A 3 2.91 4.85 18.20
C VAL A 3 4.24 5.56 17.95
N SER A 4 5.21 5.38 18.84
CA SER A 4 6.61 5.70 18.57
C SER A 4 7.28 4.48 17.95
N GLY A 5 7.97 4.68 16.82
CA GLY A 5 8.62 3.63 16.04
C GLY A 5 8.07 3.53 14.61
N THR A 6 8.90 3.01 13.71
CA THR A 6 8.63 2.91 12.26
C THR A 6 7.72 1.74 11.91
N LEU A 7 7.68 0.72 12.76
CA LEU A 7 6.88 -0.49 12.59
C LEU A 7 5.74 -0.52 13.63
N TYR A 8 4.50 -0.65 13.17
CA TYR A 8 3.38 -0.87 14.11
C TYR A 8 3.58 -2.19 14.86
N PRO A 9 3.37 -2.22 16.20
CA PRO A 9 3.55 -3.44 16.97
C PRO A 9 2.69 -4.62 16.51
N PHE A 10 1.53 -4.34 15.88
CA PHE A 10 0.67 -5.34 15.24
C PHE A 10 1.43 -6.22 14.24
N PHE A 11 2.39 -5.65 13.50
CA PHE A 11 3.15 -6.34 12.47
C PHE A 11 4.47 -6.94 12.97
N GLU A 12 4.91 -6.69 14.21
CA GLU A 12 6.23 -7.13 14.71
C GLU A 12 6.48 -8.62 14.46
N ARG A 13 5.51 -9.47 14.82
CA ARG A 13 5.63 -10.93 14.64
C ARG A 13 5.84 -11.31 13.18
N GLU A 14 4.97 -10.84 12.29
CA GLU A 14 5.07 -11.18 10.87
C GLU A 14 6.34 -10.60 10.26
N HIS A 15 6.66 -9.34 10.56
CA HIS A 15 7.83 -8.64 10.08
C HIS A 15 9.12 -9.38 10.44
N PHE A 16 9.35 -9.66 11.72
CA PHE A 16 10.58 -10.32 12.15
C PHE A 16 10.62 -11.79 11.72
N THR A 17 9.49 -12.47 11.62
CA THR A 17 9.44 -13.82 11.05
C THR A 17 9.89 -13.80 9.60
N ASP A 18 9.33 -12.93 8.77
CA ASP A 18 9.68 -12.84 7.35
C ASP A 18 11.16 -12.54 7.15
N ILE A 19 11.72 -11.58 7.89
CA ILE A 19 13.09 -11.12 7.65
C ILE A 19 14.16 -11.94 8.35
N LEU A 20 13.86 -12.65 9.44
CA LEU A 20 14.87 -13.45 10.16
C LEU A 20 14.83 -14.94 9.80
N THR A 21 13.71 -15.48 9.34
CA THR A 21 13.58 -16.92 8.98
C THR A 21 14.64 -17.39 7.98
N PRO A 22 14.96 -16.64 6.91
CA PRO A 22 16.00 -17.04 5.97
C PRO A 22 17.40 -17.21 6.60
N TYR A 23 17.64 -16.63 7.77
CA TYR A 23 18.93 -16.69 8.48
C TYR A 23 19.00 -17.80 9.54
N THR A 24 17.98 -18.65 9.68
CA THR A 24 17.90 -19.68 10.74
C THR A 24 19.15 -20.55 10.82
N ASP A 25 19.66 -21.03 9.68
CA ASP A 25 20.82 -21.92 9.65
C ASP A 25 22.11 -21.20 10.09
N LEU A 26 22.27 -19.93 9.72
CA LEU A 26 23.40 -19.10 10.16
C LEU A 26 23.31 -18.78 11.65
N LEU A 27 22.11 -18.46 12.15
CA LEU A 27 21.90 -18.20 13.58
C LEU A 27 22.22 -19.45 14.43
N LYS A 28 21.80 -20.64 13.98
CA LYS A 28 22.14 -21.91 14.62
C LYS A 28 23.65 -22.17 14.61
N GLU A 29 24.29 -21.95 13.47
CA GLU A 29 25.73 -22.16 13.31
C GLU A 29 26.58 -21.24 14.21
N ILE A 30 26.17 -19.98 14.39
CA ILE A 30 26.97 -18.96 15.07
C ILE A 30 26.66 -18.88 16.56
N PHE A 31 25.37 -18.97 16.91
CA PHE A 31 24.87 -18.66 18.24
C PHE A 31 24.09 -19.81 18.89
N GLY A 32 23.83 -20.90 18.17
CA GLY A 32 23.05 -22.02 18.68
C GLY A 32 21.57 -21.69 18.90
N ILE A 33 21.04 -20.66 18.23
CA ILE A 33 19.65 -20.21 18.33
C ILE A 33 18.96 -20.22 16.96
N THR A 34 17.67 -20.50 16.93
CA THR A 34 16.83 -20.43 15.71
C THR A 34 16.27 -19.02 15.50
N SER A 35 15.87 -18.69 14.26
CA SER A 35 15.16 -17.43 14.01
C SER A 35 13.86 -17.35 14.82
N PHE A 36 13.15 -18.48 14.99
CA PHE A 36 11.92 -18.55 15.75
C PHE A 36 12.12 -18.15 17.22
N GLU A 37 13.15 -18.70 17.89
CA GLU A 37 13.49 -18.33 19.26
C GLU A 37 13.93 -16.87 19.37
N VAL A 38 14.64 -16.35 18.36
CA VAL A 38 14.97 -14.92 18.27
C VAL A 38 13.70 -14.07 18.15
N VAL A 39 12.72 -14.46 17.32
CA VAL A 39 11.47 -13.71 17.18
C VAL A 39 10.64 -13.77 18.47
N GLU A 40 10.46 -14.95 19.08
CA GLU A 40 9.68 -15.08 20.31
C GLU A 40 10.29 -14.30 21.47
N GLY A 41 11.62 -14.33 21.63
CA GLY A 41 12.29 -13.52 22.65
C GLY A 41 12.12 -12.01 22.41
N LEU A 42 12.17 -11.56 21.16
CA LEU A 42 11.97 -10.15 20.83
C LEU A 42 10.54 -9.71 21.14
N LEU A 43 9.56 -10.53 20.80
CA LEU A 43 8.15 -10.27 21.12
C LEU A 43 7.90 -10.35 22.63
N ALA A 44 8.63 -11.20 23.37
CA ALA A 44 8.58 -11.22 24.82
C ALA A 44 9.10 -9.91 25.42
N ILE A 45 10.21 -9.36 24.92
CA ILE A 45 10.70 -8.03 25.30
C ILE A 45 9.65 -6.96 24.94
N SER A 46 9.10 -6.98 23.73
CA SER A 46 8.09 -6.00 23.29
C SER A 46 6.86 -6.00 24.19
N ARG A 47 6.29 -7.18 24.48
CA ARG A 47 5.16 -7.31 25.41
C ARG A 47 5.53 -6.84 26.81
N ASN A 48 6.70 -7.20 27.32
CA ASN A 48 7.11 -6.82 28.66
C ASN A 48 7.35 -5.31 28.77
N LEU A 49 8.00 -4.66 27.80
CA LEU A 49 8.34 -3.24 27.90
C LEU A 49 7.19 -2.29 27.52
N ARG A 50 6.15 -2.78 26.83
CA ARG A 50 4.98 -1.97 26.42
C ARG A 50 3.80 -2.04 27.40
N THR A 51 3.90 -2.81 28.48
CA THR A 51 2.88 -2.85 29.55
C THR A 51 3.22 -1.90 30.69
N MET A 52 2.22 -1.60 31.54
CA MET A 52 2.45 -0.93 32.83
C MET A 52 3.07 -1.87 33.88
N GLY A 53 3.54 -3.06 33.51
CA GLY A 53 4.13 -4.01 34.45
C GLY A 53 5.35 -3.46 35.20
N PHE A 54 6.06 -2.47 34.63
CA PHE A 54 7.14 -1.78 35.34
C PHE A 54 6.61 -0.90 36.48
N MET A 55 5.41 -0.31 36.32
CA MET A 55 4.73 0.46 37.37
C MET A 55 4.17 -0.47 38.45
N GLU A 56 3.65 -1.64 38.07
CA GLU A 56 3.26 -2.68 39.04
C GLU A 56 4.47 -3.18 39.82
N ALA A 57 5.58 -3.48 39.14
CA ALA A 57 6.83 -3.85 39.79
C ALA A 57 7.36 -2.74 40.71
N LEU A 58 7.17 -1.46 40.35
CA LEU A 58 7.51 -0.32 41.20
C LEU A 58 6.59 -0.23 42.43
N VAL A 59 5.29 -0.44 42.28
CA VAL A 59 4.32 -0.41 43.40
C VAL A 59 4.56 -1.59 44.35
N ASP A 60 4.81 -2.79 43.83
CA ASP A 60 5.08 -4.00 44.61
C ASP A 60 6.40 -3.91 45.40
N THR A 61 7.33 -3.04 44.96
CA THR A 61 8.64 -2.88 45.60
C THR A 61 8.73 -1.65 46.51
N VAL A 62 7.76 -0.74 46.49
CA VAL A 62 7.81 0.54 47.23
C VAL A 62 6.67 0.61 48.25
N ASP A 63 7.03 0.53 49.54
CA ASP A 63 6.07 0.65 50.66
C ASP A 63 5.51 2.09 50.87
N SER A 64 6.15 3.13 50.31
CA SER A 64 5.72 4.54 50.41
C SER A 64 6.16 5.42 49.23
N PRO A 65 5.29 6.26 48.63
CA PRO A 65 5.62 7.09 47.47
C PRO A 65 6.63 8.23 47.71
N GLU A 66 6.97 8.53 48.97
CA GLU A 66 7.72 9.72 49.37
C GLU A 66 9.17 9.43 49.81
N GLY A 67 9.62 8.17 49.77
CA GLY A 67 10.99 7.77 50.15
C GLY A 67 11.96 7.68 48.96
N GLU A 68 13.26 7.86 49.21
CA GLU A 68 14.31 7.50 48.24
C GLU A 68 14.24 5.98 47.94
N LEU A 69 14.25 5.61 46.66
CA LEU A 69 14.28 4.22 46.23
C LEU A 69 15.57 3.57 46.76
N SER A 70 15.45 2.50 47.55
CA SER A 70 16.64 1.77 48.01
C SER A 70 17.33 1.08 46.84
N ASP A 71 18.65 0.84 46.97
CA ASP A 71 19.42 0.11 45.96
C ASP A 71 18.79 -1.25 45.63
N GLU A 72 18.26 -1.95 46.64
CA GLU A 72 17.59 -3.26 46.48
C GLU A 72 16.32 -3.17 45.63
N VAL A 73 15.52 -2.11 45.81
CA VAL A 73 14.33 -1.83 44.99
C VAL A 73 14.74 -1.52 43.54
N LEU A 74 15.77 -0.69 43.35
CA LEU A 74 16.31 -0.38 42.02
C LEU A 74 16.87 -1.62 41.31
N PHE A 75 17.53 -2.52 42.03
CA PHE A 75 18.01 -3.80 41.48
C PHE A 75 16.84 -4.70 41.06
N ASN A 76 15.80 -4.82 41.89
CA ASN A 76 14.61 -5.60 41.56
C ASN A 76 13.84 -5.02 40.35
N LEU A 77 13.74 -3.69 40.25
CA LEU A 77 13.22 -3.00 39.08
C LEU A 77 14.07 -3.27 37.83
N GLY A 78 15.40 -3.31 37.97
CA GLY A 78 16.31 -3.64 36.88
C GLY A 78 16.02 -5.00 36.26
N GLU A 79 15.58 -5.99 37.06
CA GLU A 79 15.23 -7.32 36.56
C GLU A 79 14.02 -7.33 35.61
N TYR A 80 13.18 -6.28 35.63
CA TYR A 80 12.12 -6.09 34.63
C TYR A 80 12.69 -5.87 33.23
N PHE A 81 13.90 -5.32 33.11
CA PHE A 81 14.56 -5.03 31.85
C PHE A 81 15.61 -6.10 31.47
N ASN A 82 15.74 -7.17 32.26
CA ASN A 82 16.76 -8.20 32.08
C ASN A 82 16.47 -9.08 30.85
N VAL A 83 17.29 -8.93 29.81
CA VAL A 83 17.11 -9.60 28.52
C VAL A 83 17.23 -11.12 28.64
N GLU A 84 18.20 -11.62 29.39
CA GLU A 84 18.40 -13.06 29.58
C GLU A 84 17.18 -13.69 30.25
N ARG A 85 16.67 -13.04 31.30
CA ARG A 85 15.47 -13.48 32.02
C ARG A 85 14.22 -13.50 31.13
N ILE A 86 14.02 -12.46 30.33
CA ILE A 86 12.83 -12.33 29.47
C ILE A 86 12.87 -13.32 28.30
N THR A 87 14.03 -13.49 27.68
CA THR A 87 14.14 -14.17 26.38
C THR A 87 14.64 -15.60 26.47
N GLY A 88 15.44 -15.95 27.48
CA GLY A 88 16.17 -17.20 27.53
C GLY A 88 17.20 -17.38 26.41
N TRP A 89 17.58 -16.30 25.70
CA TRP A 89 18.55 -16.40 24.61
C TRP A 89 19.94 -16.81 25.10
N PRO A 90 20.75 -17.46 24.24
CA PRO A 90 22.14 -17.73 24.54
C PRO A 90 22.88 -16.45 24.92
N ILE A 91 23.59 -16.47 26.05
CA ILE A 91 24.36 -15.33 26.57
C ILE A 91 25.32 -14.78 25.50
N ASP A 92 25.92 -15.65 24.69
CA ASP A 92 26.84 -15.23 23.62
C ASP A 92 26.15 -14.41 22.52
N PHE A 93 24.87 -14.65 22.25
CA PHE A 93 24.07 -13.84 21.34
C PHE A 93 23.75 -12.47 21.98
N ILE A 94 23.29 -12.47 23.24
CA ILE A 94 22.98 -11.23 23.98
C ILE A 94 24.22 -10.33 24.08
N LYS A 95 25.39 -10.92 24.39
CA LYS A 95 26.68 -10.21 24.47
C LYS A 95 27.01 -9.45 23.20
N GLU A 96 26.82 -10.06 22.03
CA GLU A 96 27.12 -9.41 20.75
C GLU A 96 26.18 -8.25 20.39
N LEU A 97 25.00 -8.22 21.01
CA LEU A 97 24.01 -7.15 20.90
C LEU A 97 24.15 -6.10 22.02
N SER A 98 25.13 -6.25 22.92
CA SER A 98 25.28 -5.42 24.11
C SER A 98 26.49 -4.47 24.05
N LEU A 99 26.30 -3.27 24.57
CA LEU A 99 27.38 -2.34 24.91
C LEU A 99 27.95 -2.66 26.28
N GLN A 100 29.27 -2.57 26.41
CA GLN A 100 29.95 -2.64 27.70
C GLN A 100 30.08 -1.25 28.33
N GLN A 101 30.13 -1.20 29.66
CA GLN A 101 30.40 0.03 30.39
C GLN A 101 31.76 0.61 29.95
N GLY A 102 31.77 1.87 29.51
CA GLY A 102 32.98 2.56 29.06
C GLY A 102 33.47 2.19 27.65
N GLU A 103 32.67 1.48 26.85
CA GLU A 103 33.03 1.09 25.47
C GLU A 103 33.04 2.29 24.51
N CYS A 104 32.06 3.20 24.59
CA CYS A 104 31.88 4.31 23.65
C CYS A 104 32.58 5.60 24.10
N LYS A 105 33.92 5.56 24.24
CA LYS A 105 34.72 6.71 24.73
C LYS A 105 34.61 7.94 23.81
N ASP A 106 34.61 7.69 22.51
CA ASP A 106 34.65 8.74 21.48
C ASP A 106 33.30 9.47 21.29
N PHE A 107 32.23 8.97 21.90
CA PHE A 107 30.89 9.56 21.75
C PHE A 107 30.82 10.96 22.38
N TYR A 108 31.41 11.13 23.57
CA TYR A 108 31.40 12.38 24.35
C TYR A 108 32.61 13.30 24.13
N GLU A 109 33.49 13.01 23.16
CA GLU A 109 34.67 13.87 22.92
C GLU A 109 34.33 15.29 22.44
N ASN A 110 33.11 15.52 21.94
CA ASN A 110 32.64 16.85 21.51
C ASN A 110 31.17 17.05 21.91
N ASP A 111 30.96 17.65 23.09
CA ASP A 111 29.64 17.85 23.71
C ASP A 111 28.62 18.55 22.81
N LEU A 112 29.06 19.47 21.94
CA LEU A 112 28.18 20.20 21.02
C LEU A 112 27.65 19.34 19.87
N GLN A 113 28.32 18.23 19.55
CA GLN A 113 27.92 17.32 18.46
C GLN A 113 27.16 16.10 18.95
N VAL A 114 27.05 15.86 20.26
CA VAL A 114 26.32 14.69 20.80
C VAL A 114 24.86 14.66 20.32
N MET A 115 24.22 15.82 20.19
CA MET A 115 22.85 15.96 19.66
C MET A 115 22.73 15.65 18.15
N LEU A 116 23.86 15.61 17.44
CA LEU A 116 23.95 15.33 15.99
C LEU A 116 24.51 13.92 15.70
N LYS A 117 25.04 13.22 16.70
CA LYS A 117 25.58 11.87 16.58
C LYS A 117 24.48 10.83 16.81
N GLU A 118 24.49 9.77 16.02
CA GLU A 118 23.60 8.64 16.27
C GLU A 118 23.95 7.92 17.58
N PRO A 119 22.96 7.59 18.43
CA PRO A 119 23.20 6.93 19.70
C PRO A 119 23.78 5.52 19.48
N PRO A 120 24.80 5.08 20.24
CA PRO A 120 25.39 3.75 20.10
C PRO A 120 24.38 2.60 20.27
N LEU A 121 23.32 2.84 21.03
CA LEU A 121 22.21 1.91 21.24
C LEU A 121 21.54 1.49 19.93
N LYS A 122 21.60 2.31 18.87
CA LYS A 122 21.13 1.96 17.52
C LYS A 122 21.81 0.70 16.97
N TYR A 123 23.07 0.46 17.33
CA TYR A 123 23.89 -0.62 16.79
C TYR A 123 24.05 -1.82 17.73
N ARG A 124 23.74 -1.62 19.01
CA ARG A 124 23.78 -2.60 20.09
C ARG A 124 22.74 -2.18 21.14
N PRO A 125 21.50 -2.71 21.06
CA PRO A 125 20.36 -2.19 21.82
C PRO A 125 20.41 -2.50 23.32
N PHE A 126 21.33 -3.36 23.76
CA PHE A 126 21.41 -3.79 25.16
C PHE A 126 22.62 -3.18 25.86
N ILE A 127 22.54 -3.11 27.19
CA ILE A 127 23.63 -2.60 28.03
C ILE A 127 24.03 -3.69 29.02
N CYS A 128 25.34 -3.95 29.10
CA CYS A 128 25.94 -4.85 30.08
C CYS A 128 26.33 -4.08 31.35
N ILE A 129 25.73 -4.46 32.49
CA ILE A 129 26.01 -3.88 33.81
C ILE A 129 26.20 -5.02 34.79
N GLY A 130 27.36 -5.09 35.46
CA GLY A 130 27.63 -6.14 36.45
C GLY A 130 27.54 -7.57 35.92
N GLY A 131 27.77 -7.78 34.62
CA GLY A 131 27.66 -9.08 33.96
C GLY A 131 26.24 -9.50 33.55
N LYS A 132 25.24 -8.63 33.79
CA LYS A 132 23.84 -8.80 33.34
C LYS A 132 23.53 -7.87 32.17
N TYR A 133 22.50 -8.20 31.39
CA TYR A 133 22.16 -7.52 30.15
C TYR A 133 20.76 -6.94 30.19
N TYR A 134 20.64 -5.65 29.88
CA TYR A 134 19.39 -4.90 30.03
C TYR A 134 18.97 -4.20 28.74
N CYS A 135 17.67 -4.15 28.48
CA CYS A 135 17.05 -3.42 27.38
C CYS A 135 16.10 -2.34 27.91
N PHE A 136 16.43 -1.07 27.71
CA PHE A 136 15.63 0.06 28.24
C PHE A 136 14.81 0.80 27.17
N SER A 137 15.05 0.55 25.88
CA SER A 137 14.39 1.26 24.79
C SER A 137 13.82 0.27 23.79
N ILE A 138 12.50 0.06 23.88
CA ILE A 138 11.79 -0.85 22.97
C ILE A 138 11.77 -0.32 21.55
N ASP A 139 11.54 0.99 21.36
CA ASP A 139 11.43 1.56 20.01
C ASP A 139 12.76 1.46 19.26
N ASN A 140 13.89 1.82 19.92
CA ASN A 140 15.21 1.64 19.35
C ASN A 140 15.53 0.17 19.04
N LEU A 141 15.11 -0.75 19.92
CA LEU A 141 15.27 -2.18 19.71
C LEU A 141 14.53 -2.60 18.43
N ILE A 142 13.23 -2.34 18.34
CA ILE A 142 12.39 -2.78 17.22
C ILE A 142 12.86 -2.18 15.90
N ASP A 143 13.11 -0.87 15.84
CA ASP A 143 13.50 -0.19 14.60
C ASP A 143 14.85 -0.67 14.04
N ASN A 144 15.76 -1.15 14.91
CA ASN A 144 17.13 -1.48 14.50
C ASN A 144 17.50 -2.96 14.67
N PHE A 145 16.59 -3.80 15.18
CA PHE A 145 16.93 -5.17 15.58
C PHE A 145 17.50 -5.99 14.44
N TYR A 146 16.83 -5.95 13.27
CA TYR A 146 17.25 -6.70 12.09
C TYR A 146 18.71 -6.39 11.72
N ARG A 147 19.05 -5.11 11.58
CA ARG A 147 20.43 -4.69 11.25
C ARG A 147 21.42 -5.05 12.34
N THR A 148 21.01 -4.96 13.59
CA THR A 148 21.84 -5.31 14.74
C THR A 148 22.19 -6.80 14.74
N VAL A 149 21.22 -7.68 14.48
CA VAL A 149 21.44 -9.12 14.34
C VAL A 149 22.39 -9.44 13.17
N LEU A 150 22.18 -8.83 12.00
CA LEU A 150 23.10 -9.03 10.86
C LEU A 150 24.52 -8.55 11.18
N ARG A 151 24.67 -7.43 11.89
CA ARG A 151 25.98 -6.91 12.35
C ARG A 151 26.63 -7.86 13.36
N ALA A 152 25.86 -8.40 14.31
CA ALA A 152 26.36 -9.37 15.29
C ALA A 152 26.90 -10.65 14.61
N MET A 153 26.16 -11.19 13.64
CA MET A 153 26.61 -12.35 12.85
C MET A 153 27.92 -12.05 12.09
N ARG A 154 28.00 -10.89 11.40
CA ARG A 154 29.21 -10.47 10.68
C ARG A 154 30.42 -10.28 11.61
N ARG A 155 30.22 -9.69 12.80
CA ARG A 155 31.28 -9.52 13.81
C ARG A 155 31.80 -10.85 14.33
N LYS A 156 30.92 -11.81 14.62
CA LYS A 156 31.33 -13.14 15.07
C LYS A 156 32.07 -13.93 14.02
N ARG A 157 31.66 -13.81 12.76
CA ARG A 157 32.27 -14.57 11.67
C ARG A 157 32.24 -13.79 10.38
N GLU A 158 33.38 -13.27 9.96
CA GLU A 158 33.48 -12.46 8.73
C GLU A 158 33.19 -13.29 7.46
N SER A 159 33.51 -14.59 7.47
CA SER A 159 33.41 -15.47 6.30
C SER A 159 31.98 -15.67 5.76
N ILE A 160 30.94 -15.34 6.52
CA ILE A 160 29.53 -15.52 6.11
C ILE A 160 28.95 -14.26 5.46
N THR A 161 29.70 -13.16 5.37
CA THR A 161 29.21 -11.86 4.91
C THR A 161 28.55 -11.94 3.53
N THR A 162 29.15 -12.66 2.59
CA THR A 162 28.58 -12.88 1.25
C THR A 162 27.23 -13.58 1.33
N ARG A 163 27.14 -14.65 2.14
CA ARG A 163 25.91 -15.42 2.34
C ARG A 163 24.79 -14.57 2.95
N ILE A 164 25.13 -13.70 3.91
CA ILE A 164 24.16 -12.75 4.48
C ILE A 164 23.67 -11.78 3.41
N ASN A 165 24.56 -11.25 2.57
CA ASN A 165 24.19 -10.29 1.54
C ASN A 165 23.31 -10.93 0.46
N ASP A 166 23.59 -12.17 0.07
CA ASP A 166 22.77 -12.92 -0.88
C ASP A 166 21.35 -13.16 -0.31
N ILE A 167 21.25 -13.63 0.94
CA ILE A 167 19.97 -13.80 1.64
C ILE A 167 19.22 -12.47 1.74
N GLN A 168 19.91 -11.39 2.11
CA GLN A 168 19.31 -10.06 2.24
C GLN A 168 18.73 -9.59 0.90
N LYS A 169 19.46 -9.80 -0.19
CA LYS A 169 19.02 -9.46 -1.55
C LYS A 169 17.73 -10.22 -1.89
N ASP A 170 17.77 -11.55 -1.83
CA ASP A 170 16.64 -12.41 -2.20
C ASP A 170 15.39 -12.12 -1.34
N LEU A 171 15.57 -11.92 -0.03
CA LEU A 171 14.51 -11.53 0.89
C LEU A 171 13.91 -10.18 0.49
N SER A 172 14.75 -9.16 0.28
CA SER A 172 14.29 -7.82 -0.02
C SER A 172 13.51 -7.76 -1.33
N GLU A 173 13.94 -8.50 -2.35
CA GLU A 173 13.26 -8.56 -3.65
C GLU A 173 11.96 -9.35 -3.59
N SER A 174 11.85 -10.37 -2.74
CA SER A 174 10.65 -11.22 -2.65
C SER A 174 9.51 -10.62 -1.81
N LEU A 175 9.84 -9.84 -0.78
CA LEU A 175 8.87 -9.40 0.23
C LEU A 175 7.80 -8.43 -0.33
N PRO A 176 8.11 -7.44 -1.19
CA PRO A 176 7.10 -6.60 -1.82
C PRO A 176 6.04 -7.44 -2.56
N PHE A 177 6.46 -8.46 -3.32
CA PHE A 177 5.53 -9.32 -4.05
C PHE A 177 4.62 -10.11 -3.12
N LYS A 178 5.13 -10.59 -1.97
CA LYS A 178 4.29 -11.23 -0.94
C LYS A 178 3.18 -10.27 -0.49
N LEU A 179 3.50 -9.01 -0.22
CA LEU A 179 2.56 -7.98 0.24
C LEU A 179 1.59 -7.54 -0.87
N PHE A 180 2.06 -7.33 -2.10
CA PHE A 180 1.16 -7.02 -3.21
C PHE A 180 0.22 -8.19 -3.55
N LYS A 181 0.64 -9.43 -3.30
CA LYS A 181 -0.18 -10.60 -3.65
C LYS A 181 -1.43 -10.71 -2.79
N SER A 182 -1.39 -10.23 -1.53
CA SER A 182 -2.57 -10.21 -0.67
C SER A 182 -3.62 -9.19 -1.12
N ILE A 183 -3.18 -8.05 -1.67
CA ILE A 183 -4.07 -7.02 -2.22
C ILE A 183 -4.55 -7.39 -3.63
N LEU A 184 -3.62 -7.74 -4.52
CA LEU A 184 -3.84 -8.01 -5.95
C LEU A 184 -3.76 -9.51 -6.25
N LEU A 185 -4.66 -10.31 -5.67
CA LEU A 185 -4.63 -11.79 -5.73
C LEU A 185 -4.49 -12.37 -7.16
N LYS A 186 -5.11 -11.76 -8.16
CA LYS A 186 -5.05 -12.20 -9.57
C LYS A 186 -3.93 -11.58 -10.39
N SER A 187 -3.07 -10.76 -9.80
CA SER A 187 -1.95 -10.15 -10.53
C SER A 187 -1.00 -11.21 -11.11
N GLN A 188 -0.44 -10.88 -12.26
CA GLN A 188 0.73 -11.55 -12.81
C GLN A 188 1.96 -10.85 -12.24
N MET A 189 2.87 -11.61 -11.66
CA MET A 189 4.05 -11.08 -10.96
C MET A 189 5.28 -11.73 -11.55
N PHE A 190 6.22 -10.90 -11.99
CA PHE A 190 7.49 -11.32 -12.56
C PHE A 190 8.62 -10.73 -11.72
N GLN A 191 9.37 -11.58 -11.04
CA GLN A 191 10.54 -11.20 -10.25
C GLN A 191 11.81 -11.36 -11.07
N THR A 192 12.77 -10.46 -10.88
CA THR A 192 14.10 -10.46 -11.50
C THR A 192 14.01 -10.69 -13.02
N VAL A 193 13.48 -9.70 -13.73
CA VAL A 193 13.24 -9.78 -15.18
C VAL A 193 14.31 -9.02 -15.96
N PHE A 194 14.56 -9.51 -17.16
CA PHE A 194 15.49 -8.90 -18.10
C PHE A 194 14.75 -8.42 -19.33
N TYR A 195 15.18 -7.29 -19.87
CA TYR A 195 14.62 -6.70 -21.08
C TYR A 195 15.73 -6.00 -21.87
N LYS A 196 15.45 -5.68 -23.14
CA LYS A 196 16.38 -4.92 -23.97
C LYS A 196 15.96 -3.47 -24.03
N ALA A 197 16.88 -2.56 -23.73
CA ALA A 197 16.67 -1.13 -23.87
C ALA A 197 17.96 -0.44 -24.33
N PRO A 198 17.86 0.74 -24.97
CA PRO A 198 19.03 1.51 -25.37
C PRO A 198 19.76 2.03 -24.12
N VAL A 199 21.07 1.76 -24.05
CA VAL A 199 21.94 2.22 -22.95
C VAL A 199 23.07 3.09 -23.48
N GLY A 200 23.39 4.16 -22.73
CA GLY A 200 24.49 5.09 -23.02
C GLY A 200 24.23 6.03 -24.20
N ALA A 201 25.19 6.95 -24.45
CA ALA A 201 25.08 7.97 -25.50
C ALA A 201 24.98 7.40 -26.93
N ASN A 202 25.42 6.15 -27.12
CA ASN A 202 25.39 5.48 -28.42
C ASN A 202 24.05 4.77 -28.71
N GLY A 203 23.14 4.70 -27.73
CA GLY A 203 21.79 4.13 -27.90
C GLY A 203 21.75 2.65 -28.27
N LYS A 204 22.78 1.86 -27.93
CA LYS A 204 22.79 0.42 -28.25
C LYS A 204 21.88 -0.33 -27.29
N ASN A 205 21.10 -1.27 -27.84
CA ASN A 205 20.26 -2.15 -27.04
C ASN A 205 21.11 -3.13 -26.24
N GLU A 206 21.09 -2.99 -24.92
CA GLU A 206 21.75 -3.87 -23.97
C GLU A 206 20.73 -4.57 -23.09
N TRP A 207 21.16 -5.63 -22.41
CA TRP A 207 20.32 -6.33 -21.44
C TRP A 207 20.28 -5.55 -20.14
N CYS A 208 19.10 -5.07 -19.78
CA CYS A 208 18.79 -4.42 -18.52
C CYS A 208 18.08 -5.40 -17.58
N GLU A 209 18.27 -5.22 -16.29
CA GLU A 209 17.60 -5.95 -15.21
C GLU A 209 16.59 -5.01 -14.54
N CYS A 210 15.48 -5.58 -14.09
CA CYS A 210 14.48 -4.92 -13.25
C CYS A 210 14.08 -5.91 -12.15
N ASP A 211 14.05 -5.44 -10.90
CA ASP A 211 13.81 -6.28 -9.72
C ASP A 211 12.42 -6.93 -9.78
N GLY A 212 11.43 -6.24 -10.37
CA GLY A 212 10.35 -6.93 -11.06
C GLY A 212 9.17 -6.09 -11.51
N VAL A 213 8.15 -6.78 -12.01
CA VAL A 213 6.98 -6.17 -12.64
C VAL A 213 5.71 -6.87 -12.16
N ILE A 214 4.72 -6.09 -11.74
CA ILE A 214 3.39 -6.56 -11.36
C ILE A 214 2.39 -6.03 -12.38
N LEU A 215 1.60 -6.94 -12.97
CA LEU A 215 0.52 -6.60 -13.88
C LEU A 215 -0.83 -6.95 -13.25
N PHE A 216 -1.73 -5.99 -13.28
CA PHE A 216 -3.12 -6.22 -12.91
C PHE A 216 -4.02 -5.42 -13.86
N ASP A 217 -4.87 -6.14 -14.60
CA ASP A 217 -5.73 -5.52 -15.61
C ASP A 217 -4.92 -4.73 -16.66
N ASP A 218 -5.11 -3.41 -16.74
CA ASP A 218 -4.38 -2.48 -17.62
C ASP A 218 -3.35 -1.63 -16.85
N VAL A 219 -2.94 -2.09 -15.67
CA VAL A 219 -1.97 -1.43 -14.78
C VAL A 219 -0.68 -2.22 -14.70
N MET A 220 0.45 -1.51 -14.82
CA MET A 220 1.80 -2.02 -14.58
C MET A 220 2.44 -1.31 -13.39
N ILE A 221 2.88 -2.06 -12.39
CA ILE A 221 3.71 -1.56 -11.29
C ILE A 221 5.12 -2.09 -11.50
N ILE A 222 6.08 -1.19 -11.69
CA ILE A 222 7.51 -1.50 -11.81
C ILE A 222 8.08 -1.46 -10.39
N ILE A 223 8.67 -2.56 -9.93
CA ILE A 223 9.25 -2.69 -8.59
C ILE A 223 10.76 -2.57 -8.71
N GLU A 224 11.34 -1.69 -7.90
CA GLU A 224 12.77 -1.57 -7.69
C GLU A 224 13.05 -1.55 -6.20
N VAL A 225 13.91 -2.46 -5.72
CA VAL A 225 14.19 -2.64 -4.31
C VAL A 225 15.58 -2.14 -3.97
N LYS A 226 15.74 -1.48 -2.82
CA LYS A 226 17.05 -1.11 -2.26
C LYS A 226 17.18 -1.56 -0.81
N GLY A 227 18.18 -2.41 -0.56
CA GLY A 227 18.56 -2.85 0.79
C GLY A 227 19.58 -1.95 1.50
N GLY A 228 20.03 -0.87 0.85
CA GLY A 228 20.96 0.10 1.43
C GLY A 228 20.35 0.77 2.66
N ALA A 229 21.21 1.12 3.63
CA ALA A 229 20.82 2.00 4.74
C ALA A 229 21.10 3.45 4.34
N LEU A 230 20.33 4.38 4.90
CA LEU A 230 20.70 5.78 4.92
C LEU A 230 22.05 5.97 5.59
N SER A 231 22.86 6.89 5.07
CA SER A 231 24.10 7.32 5.74
C SER A 231 23.80 7.72 7.20
N PRO A 232 24.54 7.19 8.19
CA PRO A 232 24.33 7.52 9.59
C PRO A 232 24.83 8.93 9.95
N VAL A 233 25.40 9.66 8.99
CA VAL A 233 25.97 10.98 9.22
C VAL A 233 24.89 12.04 9.04
N SER A 234 24.76 12.92 10.02
CA SER A 234 23.81 14.05 9.98
C SER A 234 24.06 14.90 8.72
N PRO A 235 23.01 15.37 8.01
CA PRO A 235 23.17 16.31 6.89
C PRO A 235 23.89 17.60 7.30
N PHE A 236 23.84 17.97 8.59
CA PHE A 236 24.58 19.10 9.14
C PHE A 236 26.08 18.83 9.31
N SER A 237 26.48 17.55 9.35
CA SER A 237 27.87 17.11 9.53
C SER A 237 28.53 16.68 8.20
N ASP A 238 27.79 16.03 7.30
CA ASP A 238 28.27 15.61 5.98
C ASP A 238 27.12 15.59 4.96
N GLU A 239 26.88 16.76 4.37
CA GLU A 239 25.83 16.95 3.36
C GLU A 239 26.07 16.12 2.08
N GLU A 240 27.34 15.90 1.70
CA GLU A 240 27.69 15.15 0.50
C GLU A 240 27.36 13.66 0.66
N ALA A 241 27.74 13.06 1.79
CA ALA A 241 27.41 11.68 2.11
C ALA A 241 25.89 11.47 2.21
N TYR A 242 25.17 12.43 2.82
CA TYR A 242 23.72 12.41 2.86
C TYR A 242 23.11 12.46 1.46
N LYS A 243 23.48 13.45 0.62
CA LYS A 243 23.00 13.58 -0.77
C LYS A 243 23.31 12.36 -1.63
N LYS A 244 24.49 11.77 -1.46
CA LYS A 244 24.85 10.53 -2.16
C LYS A 244 23.91 9.39 -1.76
N SER A 245 23.65 9.23 -0.46
CA SER A 245 22.70 8.24 0.03
C SER A 245 21.28 8.47 -0.50
N LEU A 246 20.83 9.72 -0.63
CA LEU A 246 19.54 10.06 -1.26
C LEU A 246 19.48 9.56 -2.71
N ASN A 247 20.51 9.87 -3.49
CA ASN A 247 20.59 9.45 -4.90
C ASN A 247 20.58 7.92 -5.02
N ASP A 248 21.35 7.25 -4.18
CA ASP A 248 21.49 5.79 -4.20
C ASP A 248 20.20 5.05 -3.80
N LEU A 249 19.43 5.61 -2.85
CA LEU A 249 18.24 4.95 -2.29
C LEU A 249 16.95 5.23 -3.07
N ALA A 250 16.82 6.35 -3.79
CA ALA A 250 15.59 6.61 -4.54
C ALA A 250 15.80 7.08 -5.98
N LYS A 251 16.77 7.97 -6.27
CA LYS A 251 16.96 8.47 -7.64
C LYS A 251 17.41 7.37 -8.60
N ASN A 252 18.41 6.59 -8.21
CA ASN A 252 18.93 5.47 -9.01
C ASN A 252 17.86 4.39 -9.30
N PRO A 253 17.10 3.87 -8.31
CA PRO A 253 15.99 2.95 -8.60
C PRO A 253 14.94 3.57 -9.51
N TYR A 254 14.62 4.85 -9.32
CA TYR A 254 13.68 5.52 -10.20
C TYR A 254 14.18 5.61 -11.66
N GLU A 255 15.46 5.91 -11.87
CA GLU A 255 16.08 5.89 -13.21
C GLU A 255 16.07 4.48 -13.85
N GLN A 256 16.19 3.42 -13.04
CA GLN A 256 16.05 2.02 -13.50
C GLN A 256 14.61 1.76 -13.98
N SER A 257 13.61 2.16 -13.20
CA SER A 257 12.19 2.07 -13.58
C SER A 257 11.86 2.90 -14.82
N LEU A 258 12.41 4.11 -14.90
CA LEU A 258 12.20 5.03 -16.01
C LEU A 258 12.71 4.43 -17.33
N ARG A 259 13.86 3.75 -17.30
CA ARG A 259 14.40 3.07 -18.50
C ARG A 259 13.45 2.01 -19.05
N LEU A 260 12.82 1.21 -18.18
CA LEU A 260 11.83 0.21 -18.59
C LEU A 260 10.59 0.89 -19.18
N PHE A 261 10.09 1.92 -18.49
CA PHE A 261 8.94 2.69 -18.93
C PHE A 261 9.15 3.36 -20.28
N ASP A 262 10.29 4.02 -20.49
CA ASP A 262 10.61 4.71 -21.75
C ASP A 262 10.69 3.71 -22.91
N GLU A 263 11.26 2.53 -22.68
CA GLU A 263 11.29 1.48 -23.69
C GLU A 263 9.88 0.98 -24.03
N TYR A 264 9.04 0.74 -23.01
CA TYR A 264 7.64 0.38 -23.20
C TYR A 264 6.87 1.47 -23.97
N LYS A 265 7.05 2.74 -23.61
CA LYS A 265 6.40 3.88 -24.29
C LYS A 265 6.83 4.03 -25.74
N ARG A 266 8.12 3.83 -26.03
CA ARG A 266 8.71 3.96 -27.36
C ARG A 266 8.22 2.88 -28.32
N SER A 267 8.12 1.65 -27.85
CA SER A 267 7.79 0.46 -28.66
C SER A 267 6.30 0.10 -28.64
N GLY A 268 5.55 0.56 -27.64
CA GLY A 268 4.18 0.14 -27.35
C GLY A 268 4.09 -1.28 -26.76
N LYS A 269 5.22 -1.97 -26.62
CA LYS A 269 5.30 -3.37 -26.21
C LYS A 269 6.68 -3.68 -25.62
N ILE A 270 6.74 -4.30 -24.45
CA ILE A 270 8.00 -4.73 -23.85
C ILE A 270 8.05 -6.25 -23.66
N ASP A 271 9.13 -6.88 -24.13
CA ASP A 271 9.37 -8.31 -23.96
C ASP A 271 10.22 -8.56 -22.70
N LEU A 272 9.74 -9.44 -21.84
CA LEU A 272 10.40 -9.83 -20.59
C LEU A 272 11.06 -11.20 -20.73
N PHE A 273 12.23 -11.33 -20.12
CA PHE A 273 13.07 -12.52 -20.20
C PHE A 273 13.57 -12.95 -18.81
N ARG A 274 13.85 -14.24 -18.66
CA ARG A 274 14.55 -14.83 -17.51
C ARG A 274 16.00 -15.12 -17.90
N LYS A 275 16.94 -14.92 -16.98
CA LYS A 275 18.35 -15.25 -17.20
C LYS A 275 18.66 -16.68 -16.78
N GLU A 276 18.99 -17.52 -17.74
CA GLU A 276 19.34 -18.94 -17.54
C GLU A 276 20.85 -19.14 -17.29
N SER A 277 21.68 -18.27 -17.88
CA SER A 277 23.14 -18.29 -17.70
C SER A 277 23.74 -16.94 -18.04
N LYS A 278 25.08 -16.81 -17.94
CA LYS A 278 25.79 -15.55 -18.25
C LYS A 278 25.47 -14.94 -19.63
N LYS A 279 25.06 -15.75 -20.62
CA LYS A 279 24.79 -15.28 -21.99
C LYS A 279 23.44 -15.73 -22.57
N ARG A 280 22.62 -16.46 -21.81
CA ARG A 280 21.35 -17.02 -22.30
C ARG A 280 20.19 -16.43 -21.52
N TYR A 281 19.22 -15.93 -22.27
CA TYR A 281 17.97 -15.35 -21.78
C TYR A 281 16.81 -16.11 -22.43
N GLU A 282 15.86 -16.54 -21.61
CA GLU A 282 14.63 -17.22 -22.02
C GLU A 282 13.47 -16.22 -22.03
N PHE A 283 12.66 -16.23 -23.08
CA PHE A 283 11.47 -15.37 -23.18
C PHE A 283 10.40 -15.82 -22.20
N ILE A 284 9.84 -14.88 -21.43
CA ILE A 284 8.75 -15.12 -20.49
C ILE A 284 7.43 -14.70 -21.11
N THR A 285 7.30 -13.42 -21.43
CA THR A 285 6.05 -12.82 -21.91
C THR A 285 6.30 -11.47 -22.58
N SER A 286 5.25 -10.95 -23.21
CA SER A 286 5.19 -9.60 -23.75
C SER A 286 4.13 -8.80 -23.01
N ILE A 287 4.44 -7.54 -22.69
CA ILE A 287 3.53 -6.61 -22.05
C ILE A 287 3.11 -5.55 -23.07
N GLU A 288 1.80 -5.36 -23.22
CA GLU A 288 1.17 -4.40 -24.13
C GLU A 288 -0.15 -3.90 -23.50
N ASN A 289 -0.75 -2.85 -24.09
CA ASN A 289 -2.08 -2.33 -23.69
C ASN A 289 -2.21 -1.84 -22.23
N ILE A 290 -1.12 -1.38 -21.63
CA ILE A 290 -1.11 -0.75 -20.29
C ILE A 290 -1.50 0.72 -20.40
N THR A 291 -2.47 1.13 -19.59
CA THR A 291 -3.00 2.52 -19.53
C THR A 291 -2.38 3.32 -18.39
N PHE A 292 -1.99 2.65 -17.30
CA PHE A 292 -1.38 3.27 -16.12
C PHE A 292 -0.11 2.50 -15.70
N VAL A 293 0.98 3.25 -15.53
CA VAL A 293 2.26 2.70 -15.06
C VAL A 293 2.66 3.46 -13.80
N GLN A 294 3.09 2.72 -12.78
CA GLN A 294 3.60 3.26 -11.51
C GLN A 294 4.97 2.67 -11.22
N ALA A 295 5.98 3.52 -10.99
CA ALA A 295 7.23 3.06 -10.38
C ALA A 295 7.03 2.96 -8.86
N CYS A 296 7.46 1.86 -8.26
CA CYS A 296 7.41 1.62 -6.82
C CYS A 296 8.84 1.28 -6.36
N CYS A 297 9.45 2.24 -5.67
CA CYS A 297 10.78 2.10 -5.10
C CYS A 297 10.63 1.66 -3.65
N VAL A 298 10.99 0.41 -3.34
CA VAL A 298 10.84 -0.17 -2.00
C VAL A 298 12.17 -0.24 -1.28
N THR A 299 12.21 0.19 -0.02
CA THR A 299 13.40 0.05 0.83
C THR A 299 13.15 -0.89 1.99
N LEU A 300 14.24 -1.48 2.51
CA LEU A 300 14.16 -2.28 3.74
C LEU A 300 14.02 -1.44 5.00
N ASP A 301 14.66 -0.27 5.06
CA ASP A 301 14.57 0.64 6.21
C ASP A 301 13.59 1.78 5.93
N ASP A 302 13.12 2.41 6.99
CA ASP A 302 12.37 3.66 6.91
C ASP A 302 13.26 4.80 6.36
N PHE A 303 12.69 5.55 5.42
CA PHE A 303 13.29 6.74 4.80
C PHE A 303 12.21 7.76 4.41
N ASN A 304 11.10 7.83 5.16
CA ASN A 304 9.92 8.63 4.82
C ASN A 304 10.22 10.12 4.57
N GLU A 305 11.07 10.74 5.39
CA GLU A 305 11.50 12.13 5.20
C GLU A 305 12.17 12.33 3.82
N ILE A 306 12.94 11.35 3.37
CA ILE A 306 13.69 11.36 2.11
C ILE A 306 12.78 11.12 0.91
N ALA A 307 11.87 10.14 1.02
CA ALA A 307 10.86 9.88 0.00
C ALA A 307 10.10 11.17 -0.35
N SER A 308 9.67 11.90 0.68
CA SER A 308 8.95 13.17 0.53
C SER A 308 9.75 14.27 -0.20
N GLN A 309 11.08 14.29 -0.03
CA GLN A 309 11.96 15.28 -0.65
C GLN A 309 12.27 14.92 -2.11
N ILE A 310 12.46 13.64 -2.40
CA ILE A 310 12.87 13.18 -3.72
C ILE A 310 11.75 13.35 -4.73
N GLU A 311 10.50 13.07 -4.35
CA GLU A 311 9.31 13.35 -5.16
C GLU A 311 9.19 14.83 -5.54
N LYS A 312 9.74 15.72 -4.72
CA LYS A 312 9.70 17.17 -4.96
C LYS A 312 10.79 17.66 -5.93
N THR A 313 11.76 16.82 -6.30
CA THR A 313 12.84 17.18 -7.23
C THR A 313 12.30 17.44 -8.63
N GLU A 314 12.91 18.39 -9.35
CA GLU A 314 12.48 18.72 -10.72
C GLU A 314 12.58 17.52 -11.68
N PHE A 315 13.56 16.64 -11.44
CA PHE A 315 13.78 15.45 -12.26
C PHE A 315 12.56 14.52 -12.25
N ILE A 316 12.00 14.27 -11.08
CA ILE A 316 10.82 13.40 -10.92
C ILE A 316 9.55 14.14 -11.34
N LYS A 317 9.39 15.41 -10.96
CA LYS A 317 8.20 16.20 -11.31
C LYS A 317 7.96 16.35 -12.80
N LYS A 318 9.03 16.43 -13.60
CA LYS A 318 8.93 16.57 -15.08
C LYS A 318 8.74 15.25 -15.80
N SER A 319 8.84 14.12 -15.10
CA SER A 319 8.70 12.81 -15.70
C SER A 319 7.23 12.39 -15.85
N ASP A 320 6.96 11.60 -16.90
CA ASP A 320 5.66 10.99 -17.14
C ASP A 320 5.43 9.72 -16.33
N LEU A 321 6.47 9.17 -15.70
CA LEU A 321 6.38 8.01 -14.81
C LEU A 321 6.20 8.47 -13.35
N PRO A 322 5.03 8.28 -12.73
CA PRO A 322 4.88 8.50 -11.30
C PRO A 322 5.79 7.58 -10.50
N VAL A 323 6.35 8.11 -9.42
CA VAL A 323 7.13 7.35 -8.44
C VAL A 323 6.32 7.24 -7.16
N TRP A 324 6.47 6.10 -6.49
CA TRP A 324 5.97 5.86 -5.14
C TRP A 324 7.13 5.23 -4.36
N CYS A 325 7.73 6.02 -3.48
CA CYS A 325 8.81 5.59 -2.61
C CYS A 325 8.20 5.12 -1.28
N VAL A 326 8.43 3.87 -0.88
CA VAL A 326 7.80 3.30 0.32
C VAL A 326 8.73 2.36 1.06
N SER A 327 8.73 2.44 2.39
CA SER A 327 9.46 1.48 3.22
C SER A 327 8.72 0.14 3.26
N ILE A 328 9.43 -0.96 3.53
CA ILE A 328 8.78 -2.26 3.67
C ILE A 328 7.84 -2.31 4.89
N ASN A 329 8.10 -1.48 5.90
CA ASN A 329 7.26 -1.35 7.09
C ASN A 329 5.94 -0.69 6.72
N ASP A 330 5.97 0.42 5.98
CA ASP A 330 4.75 1.08 5.51
C ASP A 330 4.00 0.23 4.50
N LEU A 331 4.71 -0.46 3.58
CA LEU A 331 4.08 -1.35 2.61
C LEU A 331 3.29 -2.48 3.28
N ARG A 332 3.67 -2.93 4.48
CA ARG A 332 2.91 -3.94 5.27
C ARG A 332 1.57 -3.44 5.77
N VAL A 333 1.41 -2.12 5.90
CA VAL A 333 0.15 -1.50 6.32
C VAL A 333 -0.91 -1.60 5.22
N TYR A 334 -0.50 -1.57 3.95
CA TYR A 334 -1.44 -1.54 2.81
C TYR A 334 -2.35 -2.76 2.71
N PRO A 335 -1.85 -4.01 2.82
CA PRO A 335 -2.71 -5.20 2.88
C PRO A 335 -3.77 -5.15 3.97
N GLU A 336 -3.45 -4.53 5.10
CA GLU A 336 -4.37 -4.42 6.23
C GLU A 336 -5.42 -3.33 6.00
N LEU A 337 -5.17 -2.34 5.15
CA LEU A 337 -6.10 -1.25 4.85
C LEU A 337 -6.93 -1.50 3.58
N PHE A 338 -6.39 -2.17 2.57
CA PHE A 338 -7.03 -2.36 1.26
C PHE A 338 -7.49 -3.80 1.01
N ASP A 339 -8.79 -4.07 1.21
CA ASP A 339 -9.42 -5.36 0.86
C ASP A 339 -9.90 -5.44 -0.60
N SER A 340 -9.80 -4.32 -1.34
CA SER A 340 -10.33 -4.14 -2.68
C SER A 340 -9.21 -3.78 -3.67
N PRO A 341 -9.04 -4.56 -4.75
CA PRO A 341 -8.14 -4.19 -5.84
C PRO A 341 -8.51 -2.86 -6.49
N SER A 342 -9.80 -2.55 -6.63
CA SER A 342 -10.23 -1.30 -7.27
C SER A 342 -9.89 -0.08 -6.43
N LEU A 343 -10.09 -0.15 -5.11
CA LEU A 343 -9.71 0.92 -4.17
C LEU A 343 -8.20 1.12 -4.12
N PHE A 344 -7.41 0.04 -4.05
CA PHE A 344 -5.95 0.14 -4.04
C PHE A 344 -5.42 0.77 -5.34
N LEU A 345 -5.89 0.32 -6.49
CA LEU A 345 -5.45 0.87 -7.78
C LEU A 345 -5.92 2.32 -7.99
N ASN A 346 -7.10 2.66 -7.48
CA ASN A 346 -7.57 4.04 -7.47
C ASN A 346 -6.73 4.91 -6.52
N TYR A 347 -6.37 4.42 -5.34
CA TYR A 347 -5.43 5.09 -4.45
C TYR A 347 -4.11 5.39 -5.16
N LEU A 348 -3.49 4.40 -5.84
CA LEU A 348 -2.24 4.63 -6.58
C LEU A 348 -2.39 5.71 -7.66
N TYR A 349 -3.53 5.72 -8.36
CA TYR A 349 -3.83 6.77 -9.32
C TYR A 349 -3.90 8.15 -8.63
N GLN A 350 -4.67 8.29 -7.55
CA GLN A 350 -4.80 9.56 -6.83
C GLN A 350 -3.47 10.01 -6.21
N ARG A 351 -2.68 9.06 -5.69
CA ARG A 351 -1.31 9.28 -5.19
C ARG A 351 -0.39 9.82 -6.27
N SER A 352 -0.49 9.31 -7.50
CA SER A 352 0.28 9.81 -8.64
C SER A 352 -0.09 11.25 -9.04
N HIS A 353 -1.35 11.64 -8.90
CA HIS A 353 -1.81 13.02 -9.14
C HIS A 353 -1.40 13.96 -8.02
N ALA A 354 -1.41 13.50 -6.79
CA ALA A 354 -0.97 14.28 -5.64
C ALA A 354 0.52 14.59 -5.68
N ALA A 355 1.38 13.68 -6.16
CA ALA A 355 2.81 13.92 -6.34
C ALA A 355 3.12 15.12 -7.27
N LYS A 356 2.20 15.41 -8.22
CA LYS A 356 2.31 16.55 -9.13
C LYS A 356 1.70 17.84 -8.58
N ASN A 357 1.04 17.78 -7.42
CA ASN A 357 0.39 18.92 -6.81
C ASN A 357 1.38 19.66 -5.88
N PRO A 358 1.75 20.93 -6.15
CA PRO A 358 2.75 21.65 -5.36
C PRO A 358 2.29 21.97 -3.93
N TYR A 359 0.98 21.95 -3.66
CA TYR A 359 0.40 22.25 -2.35
C TYR A 359 0.37 21.03 -1.42
N ILE A 360 0.53 19.82 -1.95
CA ILE A 360 0.54 18.60 -1.14
C ILE A 360 1.98 18.30 -0.72
N LYS A 361 2.31 18.69 0.50
CA LYS A 361 3.62 18.48 1.12
C LYS A 361 3.44 17.65 2.40
N LEU A 362 3.27 16.34 2.24
CA LEU A 362 3.21 15.39 3.35
C LEU A 362 4.62 14.85 3.65
N ASN A 363 4.84 14.41 4.88
CA ASN A 363 6.13 13.88 5.35
C ASN A 363 6.09 12.36 5.60
N ASP A 364 4.91 11.75 5.52
CA ASP A 364 4.66 10.33 5.78
C ASP A 364 3.77 9.75 4.67
N GLU A 365 4.08 8.56 4.18
CA GLU A 365 3.29 7.88 3.14
C GLU A 365 1.89 7.49 3.62
N LEU A 366 1.70 7.24 4.91
CA LEU A 366 0.40 6.88 5.48
C LEU A 366 -0.56 8.07 5.53
N ASP A 367 -0.04 9.31 5.59
CA ASP A 367 -0.87 10.51 5.48
C ASP A 367 -1.56 10.60 4.12
N HIS A 368 -0.91 10.12 3.04
CA HIS A 368 -1.56 10.04 1.73
C HIS A 368 -2.75 9.08 1.72
N ILE A 369 -2.67 7.97 2.48
CA ILE A 369 -3.79 7.04 2.63
C ILE A 369 -4.94 7.71 3.39
N GLY A 370 -4.63 8.39 4.49
CA GLY A 370 -5.64 9.14 5.26
C GLY A 370 -6.35 10.20 4.42
N MET A 371 -5.60 10.98 3.64
CA MET A 371 -6.15 11.96 2.69
C MET A 371 -7.01 11.32 1.61
N TYR A 372 -6.56 10.18 1.06
CA TYR A 372 -7.34 9.41 0.10
C TYR A 372 -8.65 8.91 0.72
N PHE A 373 -8.60 8.41 1.95
CA PHE A 373 -9.81 7.92 2.62
C PHE A 373 -10.81 9.03 2.86
N ALA A 374 -10.37 10.21 3.31
CA ALA A 374 -11.24 11.35 3.54
C ALA A 374 -11.84 11.93 2.24
N TYR A 375 -11.06 12.03 1.15
CA TYR A 375 -11.47 12.85 -0.01
C TYR A 375 -11.55 12.14 -1.36
N ASN A 376 -11.05 10.91 -1.49
CA ASN A 376 -10.80 10.20 -2.76
C ASN A 376 -9.85 10.99 -3.69
N ASP A 377 -10.33 12.02 -4.39
CA ASP A 377 -9.51 12.94 -5.18
C ASP A 377 -9.05 14.12 -4.32
N TYR A 378 -8.14 13.79 -3.39
CA TYR A 378 -7.57 14.76 -2.49
C TYR A 378 -6.67 15.79 -3.21
N SER A 379 -6.18 15.48 -4.41
CA SER A 379 -5.40 16.43 -5.21
C SER A 379 -6.27 17.58 -5.71
N THR A 380 -7.44 17.28 -6.27
CA THR A 380 -8.42 18.29 -6.68
C THR A 380 -8.98 19.04 -5.49
N ARG A 381 -9.31 18.33 -4.39
CA ARG A 381 -9.83 18.96 -3.17
C ARG A 381 -8.91 20.06 -2.63
N ILE A 382 -7.60 19.79 -2.58
CA ILE A 382 -6.62 20.79 -2.13
C ILE A 382 -6.54 21.97 -3.09
N LYS A 383 -6.63 21.75 -4.42
CA LYS A 383 -6.63 22.84 -5.41
C LYS A 383 -7.85 23.76 -5.28
N GLU A 384 -9.02 23.19 -5.02
CA GLU A 384 -10.25 23.96 -4.80
C GLU A 384 -10.08 24.89 -3.59
N ILE A 385 -9.61 24.36 -2.47
CA ILE A 385 -9.35 25.15 -1.25
C ILE A 385 -8.35 26.28 -1.52
N THR A 386 -7.24 26.02 -2.24
CA THR A 386 -6.26 27.07 -2.57
C THR A 386 -6.83 28.18 -3.44
N ASN A 387 -7.71 27.83 -4.39
CA ASN A 387 -8.28 28.79 -5.34
C ASN A 387 -9.35 29.66 -4.68
N GLU A 388 -10.09 29.12 -3.71
CA GLU A 388 -11.12 29.86 -2.98
C GLU A 388 -10.52 30.93 -2.05
N GLU A 389 -9.33 30.67 -1.49
CA GLU A 389 -8.74 31.51 -0.42
C GLU A 389 -7.45 32.26 -0.80
N ASP A 390 -7.01 32.23 -2.07
CA ASP A 390 -5.75 32.84 -2.56
C ASP A 390 -4.52 32.48 -1.69
N ILE A 391 -4.43 31.19 -1.32
CA ILE A 391 -3.42 30.70 -0.38
C ILE A 391 -2.10 30.42 -1.11
N GLY A 392 -1.02 31.03 -0.62
CA GLY A 392 0.35 30.79 -1.12
C GLY A 392 0.95 29.44 -0.70
N GLU A 393 0.70 28.99 0.54
CA GLU A 393 1.15 27.69 1.06
C GLU A 393 0.13 27.07 2.02
N ILE A 394 -0.05 25.74 1.94
CA ILE A 394 -0.91 24.98 2.84
C ILE A 394 -0.03 24.10 3.74
N TYR A 395 -0.31 24.12 5.04
CA TYR A 395 0.16 23.12 5.99
C TYR A 395 -0.93 22.09 6.21
N ILE A 396 -0.70 20.86 5.76
CA ILE A 396 -1.63 19.75 5.95
C ILE A 396 -1.21 19.06 7.25
N ALA A 397 -2.12 19.03 8.24
CA ALA A 397 -1.90 18.28 9.46
C ALA A 397 -1.84 16.77 9.15
N SER A 398 -1.24 16.01 10.05
CA SER A 398 -1.17 14.54 9.96
C SER A 398 -2.58 13.94 9.78
N HIS A 399 -2.75 13.04 8.81
CA HIS A 399 -4.01 12.35 8.47
C HIS A 399 -3.99 10.85 8.80
N ARG A 400 -2.97 10.37 9.52
CA ARG A 400 -2.84 8.97 9.96
C ARG A 400 -3.60 8.61 11.25
N GLU A 401 -4.28 9.54 11.91
CA GLU A 401 -4.89 9.32 13.23
C GLU A 401 -5.82 8.09 13.28
N GLU A 402 -6.68 7.93 12.27
CA GLU A 402 -7.58 6.76 12.19
C GLU A 402 -6.82 5.46 11.95
N ILE A 403 -5.75 5.49 11.17
CA ILE A 403 -4.88 4.34 10.90
C ILE A 403 -4.15 3.95 12.19
N ASP A 404 -3.55 4.90 12.89
CA ASP A 404 -2.85 4.68 14.15
C ASP A 404 -3.80 4.12 15.22
N ALA A 405 -4.99 4.69 15.35
CA ALA A 405 -6.00 4.20 16.29
C ALA A 405 -6.44 2.77 15.96
N TYR A 406 -6.62 2.45 14.68
CA TYR A 406 -6.96 1.11 14.23
C TYR A 406 -5.84 0.09 14.53
N MET A 407 -4.60 0.41 14.18
CA MET A 407 -3.44 -0.45 14.41
C MET A 407 -3.17 -0.67 15.90
N ALA A 408 -3.32 0.38 16.72
CA ALA A 408 -3.19 0.29 18.17
C ALA A 408 -4.21 -0.68 18.78
N ARG A 409 -5.46 -0.66 18.30
CA ARG A 409 -6.52 -1.54 18.83
C ARG A 409 -6.36 -3.00 18.42
N LYS A 410 -5.85 -3.28 17.22
CA LYS A 410 -5.54 -4.64 16.76
C LYS A 410 -4.53 -5.37 17.63
N ILE A 411 -3.62 -4.63 18.27
CA ILE A 411 -2.69 -5.19 19.24
C ILE A 411 -3.46 -5.65 20.49
N ASN A 412 -4.36 -4.81 21.00
CA ASN A 412 -5.13 -5.11 22.21
C ASN A 412 -6.04 -6.34 22.04
N SER A 413 -6.67 -6.51 20.86
CA SER A 413 -7.49 -7.71 20.59
C SER A 413 -6.69 -9.02 20.57
N ASN A 414 -5.38 -8.95 20.30
CA ASN A 414 -4.49 -10.10 20.35
C ASN A 414 -3.89 -10.34 21.75
N LEU A 415 -4.06 -9.40 22.68
CA LEU A 415 -3.57 -9.49 24.07
C LEU A 415 -4.68 -9.87 25.06
N SER A 416 -5.96 -9.76 24.68
CA SER A 416 -7.09 -10.25 25.46
C SER A 416 -7.31 -11.74 25.21
N ASP A 417 -6.56 -12.58 25.93
CA ASP A 417 -6.98 -13.96 26.19
C ASP A 417 -8.11 -13.91 27.23
N ASP A 418 -9.34 -13.61 26.80
CA ASP A 418 -10.61 -13.98 27.43
C ASP A 418 -11.75 -13.25 26.70
N GLU A 419 -12.95 -13.87 26.68
CA GLU A 419 -14.18 -13.45 26.01
C GLU A 419 -14.78 -12.12 26.54
N GLY A 420 -13.99 -11.05 26.61
CA GLY A 420 -14.41 -9.70 26.99
C GLY A 420 -14.13 -8.70 25.87
N GLU A 421 -15.11 -7.83 25.59
CA GLU A 421 -14.88 -6.64 24.76
C GLU A 421 -13.68 -5.86 25.33
N SER A 422 -12.74 -5.44 24.46
CA SER A 422 -11.59 -4.63 24.86
C SER A 422 -12.07 -3.44 25.69
N PHE A 423 -11.38 -3.10 26.78
CA PHE A 423 -11.69 -1.92 27.61
C PHE A 423 -11.91 -0.65 26.76
N PHE A 424 -11.18 -0.54 25.65
CA PHE A 424 -11.36 0.53 24.67
C PHE A 424 -12.65 0.40 23.84
N ASP A 425 -13.07 -0.80 23.46
CA ASP A 425 -14.32 -1.02 22.70
C ASP A 425 -15.56 -0.73 23.56
N LEU A 426 -15.50 -0.98 24.87
CA LEU A 426 -16.58 -0.67 25.80
C LEU A 426 -16.80 0.85 25.98
N PHE A 427 -15.73 1.65 25.94
CA PHE A 427 -15.78 3.11 26.12
C PHE A 427 -15.88 3.90 24.81
N PHE A 428 -15.27 3.40 23.72
CA PHE A 428 -15.14 4.13 22.45
C PHE A 428 -15.85 3.43 21.28
N GLY A 429 -16.48 2.27 21.50
CA GLY A 429 -17.09 1.44 20.45
C GLY A 429 -16.05 0.63 19.66
N PRO A 430 -16.50 -0.39 18.89
CA PRO A 430 -15.60 -1.20 18.07
C PRO A 430 -14.90 -0.33 17.01
N SER A 431 -13.58 -0.50 16.87
CA SER A 431 -12.85 0.21 15.81
C SER A 431 -13.29 -0.25 14.43
N SER A 432 -13.93 0.62 13.67
CA SER A 432 -14.06 0.40 12.24
C SER A 432 -12.69 0.46 11.58
N LYS A 433 -12.42 -0.48 10.67
CA LYS A 433 -11.29 -0.40 9.76
C LYS A 433 -11.37 0.91 8.97
N PRO A 434 -10.31 1.73 8.92
CA PRO A 434 -10.28 2.93 8.10
C PRO A 434 -10.58 2.57 6.65
N LYS A 435 -11.45 3.34 6.02
CA LYS A 435 -11.90 3.09 4.66
C LYS A 435 -12.21 4.40 3.97
N GLN A 436 -12.23 4.37 2.64
CA GLN A 436 -12.57 5.54 1.85
C GLN A 436 -14.05 5.94 2.08
N GLU A 437 -14.27 7.21 2.39
CA GLU A 437 -15.59 7.78 2.65
C GLU A 437 -16.46 7.76 1.39
N MET A 438 -17.52 6.95 1.44
CA MET A 438 -18.44 6.76 0.32
C MET A 438 -19.88 6.75 0.79
N GLU A 439 -20.74 7.28 -0.07
CA GLU A 439 -22.17 7.09 0.04
C GLU A 439 -22.56 5.60 -0.06
N LEU A 440 -23.52 5.19 0.78
CA LEU A 440 -23.81 3.77 1.04
C LEU A 440 -24.18 2.94 -0.21
N MET A 441 -24.95 3.51 -1.14
CA MET A 441 -25.32 2.78 -2.37
C MET A 441 -24.19 2.71 -3.38
N PHE A 442 -23.32 3.73 -3.42
CA PHE A 442 -22.11 3.73 -4.24
C PHE A 442 -21.09 2.72 -3.69
N GLU A 443 -20.86 2.71 -2.38
CA GLU A 443 -20.01 1.72 -1.71
C GLU A 443 -20.48 0.29 -2.00
N GLN A 444 -21.80 0.02 -1.89
CA GLN A 444 -22.37 -1.28 -2.24
C GLN A 444 -22.10 -1.67 -3.71
N LEU A 445 -22.10 -0.72 -4.64
CA LEU A 445 -21.83 -0.98 -6.06
C LEU A 445 -20.36 -1.37 -6.26
N ILE A 446 -19.43 -0.62 -5.68
CA ILE A 446 -17.98 -0.89 -5.75
C ILE A 446 -17.68 -2.28 -5.16
N ASN A 447 -18.18 -2.54 -3.95
CA ASN A 447 -18.00 -3.83 -3.27
C ASN A 447 -18.58 -4.99 -4.09
N LEU A 448 -19.76 -4.79 -4.70
CA LEU A 448 -20.38 -5.82 -5.54
C LEU A 448 -19.55 -6.09 -6.80
N LEU A 449 -19.03 -5.06 -7.47
CA LEU A 449 -18.17 -5.21 -8.64
C LEU A 449 -16.88 -5.97 -8.30
N ASP A 450 -16.19 -5.60 -7.22
CA ASP A 450 -14.96 -6.27 -6.79
C ASP A 450 -15.19 -7.72 -6.35
N SER A 451 -16.33 -8.00 -5.69
CA SER A 451 -16.66 -9.35 -5.23
C SER A 451 -16.77 -10.38 -6.36
N THR A 452 -17.02 -9.94 -7.60
CA THR A 452 -17.06 -10.82 -8.77
C THR A 452 -15.70 -11.40 -9.12
N LYS A 453 -14.62 -10.74 -8.70
CA LYS A 453 -13.23 -11.02 -9.08
C LYS A 453 -13.00 -11.01 -10.60
N ASP A 454 -13.91 -10.44 -11.39
CA ASP A 454 -13.80 -10.34 -12.84
C ASP A 454 -13.06 -9.04 -13.21
N TYR A 455 -12.07 -9.12 -14.14
CA TYR A 455 -11.26 -7.95 -14.48
C TYR A 455 -12.08 -6.80 -15.05
N LEU A 456 -13.10 -7.09 -15.86
CA LEU A 456 -13.94 -6.06 -16.46
C LEU A 456 -14.81 -5.38 -15.39
N CYS A 457 -15.34 -6.13 -14.42
CA CYS A 457 -16.02 -5.55 -13.26
C CYS A 457 -15.10 -4.69 -12.40
N ILE A 458 -13.89 -5.15 -12.09
CA ILE A 458 -12.90 -4.40 -11.30
C ILE A 458 -12.48 -3.12 -12.05
N ARG A 459 -12.28 -3.20 -13.36
CA ARG A 459 -11.98 -2.06 -14.23
C ARG A 459 -13.10 -1.01 -14.19
N VAL A 460 -14.35 -1.46 -14.26
CA VAL A 460 -15.51 -0.56 -14.10
C VAL A 460 -15.58 0.06 -12.71
N ALA A 461 -15.30 -0.70 -11.65
CA ALA A 461 -15.24 -0.15 -10.30
C ALA A 461 -14.19 0.97 -10.20
N ARG A 462 -13.00 0.75 -10.78
CA ARG A 462 -11.96 1.79 -10.90
C ARG A 462 -12.46 3.03 -11.65
N TYR A 463 -13.12 2.86 -12.80
CA TYR A 463 -13.66 4.01 -13.54
C TYR A 463 -14.71 4.79 -12.75
N PHE A 464 -15.55 4.10 -11.96
CA PHE A 464 -16.49 4.78 -11.07
C PHE A 464 -15.79 5.55 -9.95
N LEU A 465 -14.72 5.01 -9.37
CA LEU A 465 -13.93 5.69 -8.35
C LEU A 465 -13.18 6.92 -8.89
N LEU A 466 -12.88 6.94 -10.19
CA LEU A 466 -12.25 8.06 -10.89
C LEU A 466 -13.22 9.17 -11.32
N LEU A 467 -14.53 8.99 -11.10
CA LEU A 467 -15.50 10.06 -11.33
C LEU A 467 -15.27 11.20 -10.33
N ASP A 468 -15.46 12.44 -10.81
CA ASP A 468 -15.46 13.62 -9.94
C ASP A 468 -16.60 13.54 -8.90
N SER A 469 -16.52 14.38 -7.85
CA SER A 469 -17.48 14.34 -6.74
C SER A 469 -18.93 14.48 -7.23
N TYR A 470 -19.17 15.42 -8.15
CA TYR A 470 -20.51 15.68 -8.69
C TYR A 470 -21.08 14.44 -9.39
N SER A 471 -20.31 13.82 -10.29
CA SER A 471 -20.75 12.63 -11.00
C SER A 471 -20.93 11.41 -10.07
N ARG A 472 -20.12 11.28 -9.01
CA ARG A 472 -20.33 10.24 -7.98
C ARG A 472 -21.62 10.47 -7.19
N ASP A 473 -21.88 11.71 -6.78
CA ASP A 473 -23.10 12.07 -6.02
C ASP A 473 -24.36 11.83 -6.85
N SER A 474 -24.33 12.22 -8.12
CA SER A 474 -25.45 12.00 -9.05
C SER A 474 -25.66 10.52 -9.37
N LEU A 475 -24.58 9.73 -9.51
CA LEU A 475 -24.67 8.28 -9.61
C LEU A 475 -25.28 7.68 -8.34
N ASN A 476 -24.88 8.13 -7.16
CA ASN A 476 -25.48 7.71 -5.89
C ASN A 476 -26.97 8.08 -5.80
N GLU A 477 -27.35 9.29 -6.17
CA GLU A 477 -28.74 9.74 -6.21
C GLU A 477 -29.56 8.89 -7.20
N PHE A 478 -28.99 8.58 -8.35
CA PHE A 478 -29.59 7.66 -9.31
C PHE A 478 -29.79 6.27 -8.69
N LEU A 479 -28.75 5.67 -8.10
CA LEU A 479 -28.83 4.34 -7.48
C LEU A 479 -29.93 4.32 -6.40
N SER A 480 -29.93 5.30 -5.51
CA SER A 480 -30.86 5.42 -4.39
C SER A 480 -32.31 5.65 -4.86
N SER A 481 -32.53 6.69 -5.67
CA SER A 481 -33.86 7.09 -6.11
C SER A 481 -34.52 6.04 -7.02
N ARG A 482 -33.74 5.39 -7.88
CA ARG A 482 -34.24 4.39 -8.83
C ARG A 482 -34.45 3.03 -8.18
N SER A 483 -33.62 2.66 -7.20
CA SER A 483 -33.87 1.46 -6.39
C SER A 483 -35.19 1.55 -5.65
N LYS A 484 -35.52 2.72 -5.06
CA LYS A 484 -36.82 2.94 -4.40
C LYS A 484 -37.98 2.77 -5.38
N LYS A 485 -37.95 3.47 -6.52
CA LYS A 485 -39.02 3.38 -7.54
C LYS A 485 -39.21 1.96 -8.06
N LEU A 486 -38.11 1.25 -8.34
CA LEU A 486 -38.19 -0.12 -8.86
C LEU A 486 -38.94 -1.07 -7.91
N LEU A 487 -38.85 -0.86 -6.60
CA LEU A 487 -39.58 -1.67 -5.61
C LEU A 487 -41.04 -1.25 -5.40
N GLU A 488 -41.40 0.01 -5.69
CA GLU A 488 -42.79 0.51 -5.58
C GLU A 488 -43.70 -0.11 -6.67
N PHE A 489 -43.16 -0.44 -7.85
CA PHE A 489 -43.93 -0.97 -8.97
C PHE A 489 -44.22 -2.49 -8.94
N LYS A 490 -44.13 -3.14 -7.77
CA LYS A 490 -44.30 -4.60 -7.55
C LYS A 490 -45.53 -5.25 -8.20
N HIS A 491 -46.59 -4.48 -8.49
CA HIS A 491 -47.89 -5.01 -8.94
C HIS A 491 -48.29 -4.67 -10.38
N ARG A 492 -47.48 -3.93 -11.16
CA ARG A 492 -47.78 -3.69 -12.58
C ARG A 492 -46.89 -4.57 -13.46
N LYS A 493 -47.51 -5.37 -14.34
CA LYS A 493 -46.86 -6.17 -15.40
C LYS A 493 -46.07 -5.34 -16.44
N ALA A 494 -45.91 -4.05 -16.22
CA ALA A 494 -45.04 -3.13 -16.93
C ALA A 494 -44.46 -2.22 -15.83
N ILE A 495 -43.15 -2.18 -15.62
CA ILE A 495 -42.20 -1.47 -16.48
C ILE A 495 -40.91 -2.31 -16.61
N LEU A 496 -40.71 -2.87 -17.80
CA LEU A 496 -39.49 -3.56 -18.28
C LEU A 496 -38.34 -2.60 -18.63
N THR A 497 -38.50 -1.32 -18.31
CA THR A 497 -37.57 -0.25 -18.66
C THR A 497 -36.53 -0.16 -17.54
N PRO A 498 -35.30 -0.69 -17.72
CA PRO A 498 -34.21 -0.41 -16.77
C PRO A 498 -34.11 1.09 -16.56
N TYR A 499 -33.87 1.52 -15.32
CA TYR A 499 -33.33 2.84 -15.13
C TYR A 499 -31.91 2.85 -15.65
N MET A 500 -31.57 3.91 -16.35
CA MET A 500 -30.31 4.04 -17.05
C MET A 500 -29.80 5.46 -16.92
N ALA A 501 -28.50 5.56 -16.74
CA ALA A 501 -27.77 6.80 -16.85
C ALA A 501 -26.34 6.47 -17.28
N PHE A 502 -25.63 7.49 -17.73
CA PHE A 502 -24.31 7.37 -18.31
C PHE A 502 -23.45 8.56 -17.91
N ASN A 503 -22.12 8.38 -17.92
CA ASN A 503 -21.20 9.49 -17.74
C ASN A 503 -21.16 10.32 -19.03
N TYR A 504 -21.31 11.64 -18.91
CA TYR A 504 -21.33 12.55 -20.05
C TYR A 504 -19.91 12.90 -20.54
N LYS A 505 -19.80 13.18 -21.85
CA LYS A 505 -18.60 13.75 -22.48
C LYS A 505 -18.48 15.25 -22.13
N LYS A 506 -17.82 15.61 -21.02
CA LYS A 506 -17.46 17.02 -20.77
C LYS A 506 -16.59 17.55 -21.93
N GLU A 507 -16.83 18.79 -22.37
CA GLU A 507 -16.20 19.41 -23.54
C GLU A 507 -14.66 19.51 -23.41
N ASP A 508 -14.15 19.52 -22.18
CA ASP A 508 -12.73 19.36 -21.87
C ASP A 508 -12.38 17.88 -21.69
N ARG A 509 -11.76 17.26 -22.70
CA ARG A 509 -11.22 15.89 -22.70
C ARG A 509 -10.07 15.68 -21.70
N ILE A 510 -10.16 16.19 -20.48
CA ILE A 510 -9.20 15.88 -19.42
C ILE A 510 -9.53 14.53 -18.75
N ASN A 511 -10.72 13.95 -18.94
CA ASN A 511 -11.02 12.60 -18.48
C ASN A 511 -11.01 11.55 -19.60
N LYS A 512 -9.97 10.70 -19.57
CA LYS A 512 -9.73 9.46 -20.34
C LYS A 512 -10.71 8.31 -19.99
N LEU A 513 -11.86 8.59 -19.39
CA LEU A 513 -12.78 7.55 -18.92
C LEU A 513 -13.70 7.11 -20.06
N PRO A 514 -13.97 5.81 -20.23
CA PRO A 514 -14.85 5.35 -21.29
C PRO A 514 -16.32 5.68 -20.98
N VAL A 515 -17.17 5.58 -22.01
CA VAL A 515 -18.62 5.67 -21.80
C VAL A 515 -19.08 4.46 -21.02
N MET A 516 -19.74 4.74 -19.90
CA MET A 516 -20.34 3.76 -18.99
C MET A 516 -21.83 3.98 -18.93
N MET A 517 -22.60 2.90 -19.04
CA MET A 517 -24.06 2.90 -18.94
C MET A 517 -24.48 1.90 -17.87
N ILE A 518 -25.13 2.37 -16.81
CA ILE A 518 -25.67 1.48 -15.78
C ILE A 518 -27.13 1.14 -16.09
N PHE A 519 -27.56 -0.07 -15.73
CA PHE A 519 -28.94 -0.53 -15.86
C PHE A 519 -29.40 -1.15 -14.55
N LEU A 520 -30.36 -0.52 -13.86
CA LEU A 520 -30.94 -1.07 -12.63
C LEU A 520 -32.17 -1.94 -12.94
N LEU A 521 -32.15 -3.17 -12.40
CA LEU A 521 -33.14 -4.22 -12.63
C LEU A 521 -33.41 -4.99 -11.33
N HIS A 522 -34.51 -5.76 -11.27
CA HIS A 522 -34.69 -6.74 -10.21
C HIS A 522 -33.66 -7.87 -10.36
N ALA A 523 -33.09 -8.37 -9.25
CA ALA A 523 -32.10 -9.45 -9.26
C ALA A 523 -32.62 -10.79 -9.84
N SER A 524 -33.95 -10.94 -9.96
CA SER A 524 -34.63 -12.08 -10.61
C SER A 524 -34.86 -11.89 -12.11
N ASN A 525 -34.47 -10.75 -12.69
CA ASN A 525 -34.70 -10.46 -14.10
C ASN A 525 -33.99 -11.47 -15.01
N LYS A 526 -34.67 -11.87 -16.09
CA LYS A 526 -34.17 -12.87 -17.05
C LYS A 526 -32.86 -12.46 -17.73
N LEU A 527 -32.57 -11.16 -17.86
CA LEU A 527 -31.33 -10.66 -18.48
C LEU A 527 -30.06 -11.11 -17.73
N PHE A 528 -30.16 -11.45 -16.43
CA PHE A 528 -29.03 -12.03 -15.69
C PHE A 528 -28.74 -13.49 -16.08
N LYS A 529 -29.68 -14.19 -16.73
CA LYS A 529 -29.55 -15.60 -17.11
C LYS A 529 -29.42 -15.80 -18.62
N ASP A 530 -30.17 -15.04 -19.40
CA ASP A 530 -30.23 -15.17 -20.85
C ASP A 530 -29.24 -14.23 -21.54
N VAL A 531 -28.13 -14.80 -22.05
CA VAL A 531 -27.05 -14.07 -22.71
C VAL A 531 -27.52 -13.39 -24.00
N VAL A 532 -28.37 -14.06 -24.78
CA VAL A 532 -28.82 -13.58 -26.10
C VAL A 532 -29.79 -12.41 -25.91
N GLN A 533 -30.77 -12.55 -25.03
CA GLN A 533 -31.69 -11.45 -24.69
C GLN A 533 -30.93 -10.28 -24.08
N ARG A 534 -29.91 -10.53 -23.25
CA ARG A 534 -29.07 -9.47 -22.68
C ARG A 534 -28.30 -8.71 -23.75
N LYS A 535 -27.60 -9.39 -24.66
CA LYS A 535 -26.84 -8.73 -25.73
C LYS A 535 -27.76 -7.87 -26.60
N ARG A 536 -28.90 -8.42 -27.03
CA ARG A 536 -29.91 -7.68 -27.79
C ARG A 536 -30.41 -6.45 -27.04
N PHE A 537 -30.79 -6.63 -25.76
CA PHE A 537 -31.28 -5.55 -24.91
C PHE A 537 -30.28 -4.39 -24.76
N LEU A 538 -28.98 -4.71 -24.65
CA LEU A 538 -27.91 -3.72 -24.54
C LEU A 538 -27.69 -2.99 -25.85
N MET A 539 -27.57 -3.71 -26.97
CA MET A 539 -27.39 -3.10 -28.30
C MET A 539 -28.55 -2.17 -28.69
N GLU A 540 -29.79 -2.48 -28.25
CA GLU A 540 -30.97 -1.62 -28.44
C GLU A 540 -30.93 -0.32 -27.61
N ARG A 541 -29.95 -0.15 -26.70
CA ARG A 541 -29.93 0.94 -25.70
C ARG A 541 -28.62 1.71 -25.61
N VAL A 542 -27.52 1.17 -26.13
CA VAL A 542 -26.28 1.94 -26.31
C VAL A 542 -26.58 3.16 -27.18
N ILE A 543 -26.01 4.32 -26.87
CA ILE A 543 -26.29 5.59 -27.55
C ILE A 543 -25.18 5.94 -28.55
N TYR A 544 -23.93 5.64 -28.20
CA TYR A 544 -22.74 5.96 -28.99
C TYR A 544 -22.25 4.68 -29.68
N GLU A 545 -22.32 4.64 -31.01
CA GLU A 545 -21.86 3.50 -31.83
C GLU A 545 -20.39 3.65 -32.24
N ASP A 546 -19.84 4.85 -32.11
CA ASP A 546 -18.52 5.27 -32.54
C ASP A 546 -17.41 4.96 -31.53
N GLU A 547 -17.77 4.60 -30.29
CA GLU A 547 -16.82 4.25 -29.24
C GLU A 547 -17.28 3.07 -28.38
N PRO A 548 -16.35 2.34 -27.74
CA PRO A 548 -16.70 1.26 -26.81
C PRO A 548 -17.54 1.75 -25.62
N THR A 549 -18.70 1.13 -25.41
CA THR A 549 -19.59 1.44 -24.28
C THR A 549 -19.59 0.29 -23.26
N TYR A 550 -19.22 0.60 -22.03
CA TYR A 550 -19.29 -0.32 -20.89
C TYR A 550 -20.71 -0.32 -20.35
N CYS A 551 -21.38 -1.47 -20.42
CA CYS A 551 -22.75 -1.66 -19.97
C CYS A 551 -22.77 -2.47 -18.66
N ILE A 552 -23.26 -1.87 -17.58
CA ILE A 552 -23.27 -2.44 -16.23
C ILE A 552 -24.71 -2.76 -15.83
N LEU A 553 -25.10 -4.04 -15.81
CA LEU A 553 -26.41 -4.46 -15.28
C LEU A 553 -26.31 -4.72 -13.79
N VAL A 554 -27.10 -4.00 -12.99
CA VAL A 554 -27.13 -4.12 -11.53
C VAL A 554 -28.50 -4.61 -11.06
N GLY A 555 -28.49 -5.69 -10.28
CA GLY A 555 -29.66 -6.40 -9.80
C GLY A 555 -29.95 -6.11 -8.33
N ILE A 556 -31.14 -5.57 -8.05
CA ILE A 556 -31.59 -5.19 -6.70
C ILE A 556 -32.52 -6.26 -6.13
N ASN A 557 -32.35 -6.60 -4.85
CA ASN A 557 -33.25 -7.51 -4.12
C ASN A 557 -34.45 -6.80 -3.48
N ARG A 558 -35.29 -7.52 -2.74
CA ARG A 558 -36.48 -6.95 -2.09
C ARG A 558 -36.15 -5.99 -0.93
N ASN A 559 -34.92 -6.04 -0.41
CA ASN A 559 -34.43 -5.23 0.71
C ASN A 559 -33.68 -3.97 0.24
N LYS A 560 -33.74 -3.63 -1.05
CA LYS A 560 -32.99 -2.52 -1.70
C LYS A 560 -31.48 -2.73 -1.79
N GLU A 561 -30.98 -3.94 -1.53
CA GLU A 561 -29.55 -4.23 -1.62
C GLU A 561 -29.17 -4.62 -3.05
N LEU A 562 -28.00 -4.15 -3.50
CA LEU A 562 -27.40 -4.59 -4.76
C LEU A 562 -26.85 -6.01 -4.56
N LYS A 563 -27.29 -6.98 -5.37
CA LYS A 563 -26.95 -8.41 -5.20
C LYS A 563 -26.36 -9.10 -6.42
N LYS A 564 -26.52 -8.51 -7.61
CA LYS A 564 -25.98 -9.07 -8.86
C LYS A 564 -25.42 -7.97 -9.72
N VAL A 565 -24.27 -8.24 -10.33
CA VAL A 565 -23.71 -7.36 -11.35
C VAL A 565 -23.20 -8.18 -12.52
N ILE A 566 -23.40 -7.66 -13.72
CA ILE A 566 -22.83 -8.19 -14.95
C ILE A 566 -22.39 -7.00 -15.79
N THR A 567 -21.13 -7.01 -16.21
CA THR A 567 -20.57 -5.99 -17.11
C THR A 567 -20.36 -6.56 -18.51
N HIS A 568 -20.69 -5.81 -19.55
CA HIS A 568 -20.44 -6.14 -20.96
C HIS A 568 -19.90 -4.92 -21.67
N VAL A 569 -18.95 -5.09 -22.59
CA VAL A 569 -18.50 -4.01 -23.49
C VAL A 569 -19.21 -4.17 -24.84
N ILE A 570 -19.85 -3.11 -25.30
CA ILE A 570 -20.40 -3.02 -26.66
C ILE A 570 -19.46 -2.16 -27.49
N GLU A 571 -18.67 -2.81 -28.33
CA GLU A 571 -17.74 -2.17 -29.26
C GLU A 571 -18.40 -1.76 -30.60
N PRO A 572 -17.83 -0.75 -31.31
CA PRO A 572 -18.29 -0.33 -32.63
C PRO A 572 -18.42 -1.48 -33.64
N ASP A 573 -17.46 -2.42 -33.63
CA ASP A 573 -17.42 -3.57 -34.54
C ASP A 573 -18.67 -4.46 -34.44
N HIS A 574 -19.31 -4.52 -33.26
CA HIS A 574 -20.55 -5.28 -33.10
C HIS A 574 -21.72 -4.70 -33.90
N PHE A 575 -21.73 -3.40 -34.17
CA PHE A 575 -22.74 -2.77 -35.03
C PHE A 575 -22.40 -2.98 -36.51
N GLN A 576 -21.11 -2.88 -36.86
CA GLN A 576 -20.63 -3.07 -38.23
C GLN A 576 -20.83 -4.49 -38.77
N MET A 577 -20.81 -5.49 -37.88
CA MET A 577 -21.07 -6.90 -38.23
C MET A 577 -22.54 -7.23 -38.50
N LEU A 578 -23.48 -6.30 -38.26
CA LEU A 578 -24.91 -6.54 -38.50
C LEU A 578 -25.24 -6.41 -40.00
N SER A 579 -26.18 -7.22 -40.48
CA SER A 579 -26.79 -6.99 -41.80
C SER A 579 -27.51 -5.64 -41.82
N GLU A 580 -27.55 -4.97 -42.97
CA GLU A 580 -28.18 -3.66 -43.15
C GLU A 580 -29.63 -3.60 -42.62
N SER A 581 -30.44 -4.63 -42.87
CA SER A 581 -31.82 -4.72 -42.37
C SER A 581 -31.91 -4.82 -40.84
N ALA A 582 -31.00 -5.59 -40.22
CA ALA A 582 -30.93 -5.73 -38.77
C ALA A 582 -30.42 -4.45 -38.10
N TYR A 583 -29.45 -3.76 -38.71
CA TYR A 583 -28.96 -2.47 -38.25
C TYR A 583 -30.06 -1.41 -38.30
N GLN A 584 -30.81 -1.31 -39.40
CA GLN A 584 -31.90 -0.34 -39.52
C GLN A 584 -33.02 -0.60 -38.50
N LEU A 585 -33.40 -1.86 -38.28
CA LEU A 585 -34.38 -2.23 -37.26
C LEU A 585 -33.91 -1.85 -35.84
N LEU A 586 -32.62 -2.07 -35.56
CA LEU A 586 -32.01 -1.71 -34.29
C LEU A 586 -32.02 -0.18 -34.09
N LYS A 587 -31.64 0.57 -35.13
CA LYS A 587 -31.64 2.04 -35.14
C LYS A 587 -33.04 2.62 -34.90
N ASP A 588 -34.06 2.13 -35.61
CA ASP A 588 -35.45 2.54 -35.42
C ASP A 588 -35.93 2.25 -33.98
N THR A 589 -35.51 1.10 -33.42
CA THR A 589 -35.83 0.72 -32.04
C THR A 589 -35.16 1.66 -31.05
N ARG A 590 -33.90 2.02 -31.28
CA ARG A 590 -33.13 2.97 -30.47
C ARG A 590 -33.75 4.36 -30.50
N GLU A 591 -34.15 4.87 -31.67
CA GLU A 591 -34.81 6.18 -31.79
C GLU A 591 -36.14 6.21 -31.02
N LYS A 592 -36.95 5.14 -31.12
CA LYS A 592 -38.20 5.00 -30.34
C LYS A 592 -37.94 4.98 -28.83
N ILE A 593 -36.92 4.24 -28.39
CA ILE A 593 -36.53 4.20 -26.97
C ILE A 593 -36.01 5.56 -26.52
N GLY A 594 -35.19 6.20 -27.36
CA GLY A 594 -34.68 7.57 -27.25
C GLY A 594 -35.76 8.56 -26.88
N ASN A 595 -36.76 8.65 -27.76
CA ASN A 595 -37.89 9.58 -27.63
C ASN A 595 -38.81 9.26 -26.43
N SER A 596 -38.83 8.02 -25.95
CA SER A 596 -39.68 7.59 -24.82
C SER A 596 -39.08 7.83 -23.43
N ARG A 597 -37.80 8.20 -23.32
CA ARG A 597 -37.07 8.24 -22.04
C ARG A 597 -36.48 9.61 -21.73
N LYS A 598 -36.48 9.96 -20.44
CA LYS A 598 -35.59 11.00 -19.89
C LYS A 598 -34.22 10.36 -19.64
N PHE A 599 -33.31 10.48 -20.60
CA PHE A 599 -31.89 10.21 -20.35
C PHE A 599 -31.42 11.17 -19.25
N LYS A 600 -30.72 10.63 -18.25
CA LYS A 600 -30.06 11.42 -17.22
C LYS A 600 -28.57 11.14 -17.31
N GLU A 601 -27.79 12.19 -17.22
CA GLU A 601 -26.35 12.14 -17.00
C GLU A 601 -26.10 11.94 -15.50
N PHE A 602 -24.97 11.29 -15.18
CA PHE A 602 -24.45 11.29 -13.81
C PHE A 602 -23.65 12.55 -13.58
#